data_AF-A0A804LMU1-F1
#
_entry.id   AF-A0A804LMU1-F1
#
_cell.length_a   1.000
_cell.length_b   1.000
_cell.length_c   1.000
_cell.angle_alpha   90.00
_cell.angle_beta   90.00
_cell.angle_gamma   90.00
#
_symmetry.space_group_name_H-M   'P 1'
#
loop_
_entity.id
_entity.type
_entity.pdbx_description
1 polymer ?
#
loop_
_entity_poly.entity_id
_entity_poly.type
_entity_poly.pdbx_seq_one_letter_code
_entity_poly.pdbx_strand_id
1 'polypeptide(L)' 'LFEKSRRQLGKLLDIYEQRLGEEAFLAGGKFTLADLSHLPNADRLAGDPQSACLIESRRNVSKWWDTVSRRDS' A
#
# COMPACT_ATOMS: atom_id res chain seq x y z
N LEU A 1 2.17 16.75 15.38
CA LEU A 1 1.79 15.31 15.40
C LEU A 1 1.59 14.76 13.98
N PHE A 2 0.71 15.36 13.18
CA PHE A 2 0.43 14.94 11.79
C PHE A 2 1.66 14.67 10.93
N GLU A 3 2.64 15.57 10.91
CA GLU A 3 3.85 15.35 10.11
C GLU A 3 4.68 14.14 10.54
N LYS A 4 4.75 13.86 11.85
CA LYS A 4 5.49 12.71 12.37
C LYS A 4 4.83 11.43 11.87
N SER A 5 3.50 11.35 11.98
CA SER A 5 2.71 10.23 11.48
C SER A 5 2.88 10.08 9.96
N ARG A 6 2.86 11.18 9.20
CA ARG A 6 3.08 11.16 7.74
C ARG A 6 4.48 10.64 7.38
N ARG A 7 5.52 11.07 8.11
CA ARG A 7 6.89 10.58 7.92
C ARG A 7 7.01 9.09 8.25
N GLN A 8 6.38 8.64 9.33
CA GLN A 8 6.37 7.21 9.70
C GLN A 8 5.62 6.37 8.67
N LEU A 9 4.49 6.87 8.18
CA LEU A 9 3.74 6.22 7.10
C LEU A 9 4.57 6.13 5.82
N GLY A 10 5.27 7.21 5.44
CA GLY A 10 6.17 7.19 4.29
C GLY A 10 7.23 6.08 4.39
N LYS A 11 7.88 5.95 5.55
CA LYS A 11 8.85 4.87 5.79
C LYS A 11 8.23 3.47 5.70
N LEU A 12 7.01 3.30 6.23
CA LEU A 12 6.29 2.02 6.15
C LEU A 12 5.95 1.68 4.69
N LEU A 13 5.50 2.67 3.92
CA LEU A 13 5.23 2.50 2.50
C LEU A 13 6.52 2.22 1.69
N ASP A 14 7.67 2.78 2.08
CA ASP A 14 8.96 2.46 1.46
C ASP A 14 9.35 0.98 1.68
N ILE A 15 9.08 0.45 2.87
CA ILE A 15 9.27 -0.99 3.15
C ILE A 15 8.35 -1.84 2.27
N TYR A 16 7.09 -1.43 2.11
CA TYR A 16 6.17 -2.13 1.22
C TYR A 16 6.59 -2.03 -0.24
N GLU A 17 7.08 -0.87 -0.69
CA GLU A 17 7.58 -0.68 -2.05
C GLU A 17 8.74 -1.62 -2.37
N GLN A 18 9.68 -1.78 -1.43
CA GLN A 18 10.78 -2.73 -1.57
C GLN A 18 10.26 -4.18 -1.60
N ARG A 19 9.43 -4.55 -0.62
CA ARG A 19 8.85 -5.89 -0.51
C ARG A 19 8.07 -6.28 -1.77
N LEU A 20 7.25 -5.37 -2.27
CA LEU A 20 6.43 -5.56 -3.47
C LEU A 20 7.23 -5.45 -4.78
N GLY A 21 8.47 -4.99 -4.70
CA GLY A 21 9.43 -5.07 -5.79
C GLY A 21 10.03 -6.47 -5.95
N GLU A 22 10.10 -7.24 -4.85
CA GLU A 22 10.59 -8.61 -4.81
C GLU A 22 9.46 -9.63 -5.00
N GLU A 23 8.28 -9.34 -4.45
CA GLU A 23 7.15 -10.26 -4.35
C GLU A 23 5.85 -9.62 -4.87
N ALA A 24 4.91 -10.42 -5.37
CA ALA A 24 3.65 -9.89 -5.91
C ALA A 24 2.69 -9.34 -4.83
N PHE A 25 2.80 -9.84 -3.60
CA PHE A 25 1.94 -9.50 -2.47
C PHE A 25 2.77 -9.33 -1.19
N LEU A 26 2.17 -8.74 -0.14
CA LEU A 26 2.92 -8.37 1.08
C LEU A 26 3.56 -9.59 1.77
N ALA A 27 2.90 -10.74 1.73
CA ALA A 27 3.40 -11.98 2.33
C ALA A 27 4.22 -12.86 1.36
N GLY A 28 4.36 -12.50 0.09
CA GLY A 28 5.09 -13.28 -0.92
C GLY A 28 4.34 -13.35 -2.26
N GLY A 29 4.63 -14.38 -3.06
CA GLY A 29 4.07 -14.54 -4.40
C GLY A 29 2.58 -14.90 -4.48
N LYS A 30 1.89 -15.01 -3.34
CA LYS A 30 0.45 -15.31 -3.29
C LYS A 30 -0.27 -14.34 -2.37
N PHE A 31 -1.50 -14.02 -2.74
CA PHE A 31 -2.40 -13.23 -1.92
C PHE A 31 -2.72 -13.93 -0.61
N THR A 32 -2.65 -13.20 0.50
CA THR A 32 -2.92 -13.73 1.83
C THR A 32 -3.77 -12.77 2.67
N LEU A 33 -4.08 -13.19 3.90
CA LEU A 33 -4.73 -12.32 4.89
C LEU A 33 -3.94 -11.03 5.17
N ALA A 34 -2.62 -11.02 4.95
CA ALA A 34 -1.83 -9.81 5.08
C ALA A 34 -2.31 -8.72 4.11
N ASP A 35 -2.64 -9.06 2.88
CA ASP A 35 -3.10 -8.10 1.89
C ASP A 35 -4.49 -7.55 2.25
N LEU A 36 -5.39 -8.42 2.72
CA LEU A 36 -6.73 -8.05 3.18
C LEU A 36 -6.69 -7.12 4.40
N SER A 37 -5.81 -7.38 5.37
CA SER A 37 -5.74 -6.56 6.59
C SER A 37 -5.22 -5.14 6.32
N HIS A 38 -4.46 -4.95 5.25
CA HIS A 38 -3.93 -3.64 4.86
C HIS A 38 -4.85 -2.90 3.89
N LEU A 39 -5.74 -3.59 3.18
CA LEU A 39 -6.61 -3.01 2.16
C LEU A 39 -7.46 -1.83 2.68
N PRO A 40 -8.16 -1.88 3.83
CA PRO A 40 -8.96 -0.75 4.30
C PRO A 40 -8.14 0.51 4.55
N ASN A 41 -6.91 0.33 5.04
CA ASN A 41 -6.00 1.45 5.29
C ASN A 41 -5.44 2.02 3.98
N ALA A 42 -5.09 1.15 3.03
CA ALA A 42 -4.61 1.56 1.72
C ALA A 42 -5.70 2.28 0.93
N ASP A 43 -6.93 1.77 0.94
CA ASP A 43 -8.09 2.38 0.28
C ASP A 43 -8.40 3.77 0.84
N ARG A 44 -8.37 3.92 2.18
CA ARG A 44 -8.53 5.22 2.83
C ARG A 44 -7.43 6.21 2.43
N LEU A 45 -6.20 5.76 2.24
CA LEU A 45 -5.09 6.61 1.81
C LEU A 45 -5.17 6.96 0.33
N ALA A 46 -5.65 6.04 -0.51
CA ALA A 46 -5.84 6.28 -1.94
C ALA A 46 -7.03 7.22 -2.21
N GLY A 47 -8.07 7.18 -1.37
CA GLY A 47 -9.24 8.06 -1.48
C GLY A 47 -9.04 9.50 -1.01
N ASP A 48 -8.01 9.79 -0.22
CA ASP A 48 -7.68 11.15 0.23
C ASP A 48 -6.58 11.76 -0.64
N PRO A 49 -6.83 12.84 -1.41
CA PRO A 49 -5.85 13.45 -2.32
C PRO A 49 -4.51 13.79 -1.66
N GLN A 50 -4.50 14.13 -0.37
CA GLN A 50 -3.27 14.50 0.33
C GLN A 50 -2.39 13.27 0.64
N SER A 51 -2.99 12.09 0.76
CA SER A 51 -2.27 10.84 1.02
C SER A 51 -2.18 9.92 -0.20
N ALA A 52 -3.02 10.11 -1.21
CA ALA A 52 -2.98 9.39 -2.47
C ALA A 52 -1.61 9.55 -3.15
N CYS A 53 -1.01 10.74 -3.09
CA CYS A 53 0.32 11.00 -3.62
C CYS A 53 1.42 10.12 -2.99
N LEU A 54 1.22 9.62 -1.76
CA LEU A 54 2.16 8.69 -1.11
C LEU A 54 2.06 7.28 -1.71
N ILE A 55 0.89 6.88 -2.17
CA ILE A 55 0.69 5.59 -2.85
C ILE A 55 1.14 5.72 -4.31
N GLU A 56 0.71 6.77 -5.01
CA GLU A 56 1.01 6.99 -6.43
C GLU A 56 2.51 7.18 -6.69
N SER A 57 3.26 7.78 -5.77
CA SER A 57 4.72 7.93 -5.90
C SER A 57 5.49 6.60 -5.82
N ARG A 58 4.82 5.52 -5.38
CA ARG A 58 5.40 4.20 -5.10
C ARG A 58 4.76 3.19 -6.03
N ARG A 59 5.45 2.87 -7.12
CA ARG A 59 4.90 2.12 -8.24
C ARG A 59 4.41 0.73 -7.84
N ASN A 60 5.18 0.02 -7.00
CA ASN A 60 4.81 -1.34 -6.59
C ASN A 60 3.63 -1.32 -5.62
N VAL A 61 3.60 -0.37 -4.67
CA VAL A 61 2.46 -0.17 -3.77
C VAL A 61 1.20 0.21 -4.54
N SER A 62 1.29 1.16 -5.48
CA SER A 62 0.15 1.55 -6.32
C SER A 62 -0.38 0.37 -7.14
N LYS A 63 0.51 -0.40 -7.78
CA LYS A 63 0.14 -1.61 -8.52
C LYS A 63 -0.52 -2.66 -7.62
N TRP A 64 0.03 -2.89 -6.44
CA TRP A 64 -0.53 -3.83 -5.46
C TRP A 64 -1.92 -3.38 -5.03
N TRP A 65 -2.08 -2.10 -4.69
CA TRP A 65 -3.37 -1.55 -4.29
C TRP A 65 -4.41 -1.72 -5.40
N ASP A 66 -4.09 -1.36 -6.65
CA ASP A 66 -4.97 -1.57 -7.80
C ASP A 66 -5.35 -3.04 -8.00
N THR A 67 -4.40 -3.95 -7.82
CA THR A 67 -4.64 -5.40 -8.00
C THR A 67 -5.57 -5.94 -6.93
N VAL A 68 -5.40 -5.51 -5.68
CA VAL A 68 -6.19 -6.01 -4.56
C VAL A 68 -7.56 -5.32 -4.47
N SER A 69 -7.63 -4.01 -4.77
CA SER A 69 -8.88 -3.23 -4.70
C SER A 69 -9.87 -3.59 -5.81
N ARG A 70 -9.37 -3.97 -6.99
CA ARG A 70 -10.19 -4.39 -8.14
C ARG A 70 -10.55 -5.86 -8.12
N ARG A 71 -10.13 -6.61 -7.09
CA ARG A 71 -10.35 -8.04 -7.06
C ARG A 71 -11.83 -8.30 -6.75
N ASP A 72 -12.52 -8.91 -7.70
CA ASP A 72 -13.86 -9.43 -7.48
C ASP A 72 -13.83 -10.43 -6.31
N SER A 73 -14.77 -10.25 -5.38
CA SER A 73 -14.98 -11.15 -4.25
C SER A 73 -15.98 -12.24 -4.59
#